data_AF-A0ABC8TSY7-F1
#
_entry.id   AF-A0ABC8TSY7-F1
#
_cell.length_a   1.000
_cell.length_b   1.000
_cell.length_c   1.000
_cell.angle_alpha   90.00
_cell.angle_beta   90.00
_cell.angle_gamma   90.00
#
_symmetry.space_group_name_H-M   'P 1'
#
loop_
_entity.id
_entity.type
_entity.pdbx_description
1 polymer ?
#
loop_
_entity_poly.entity_id
_entity_poly.type
_entity_poly.pdbx_seq_one_letter_code
_entity_poly.pdbx_strand_id
1 'polypeptide(L)'
;MMDYMNMDDRSIGMFWVVSYTMAQAACETVMNWLTSAGVAELLPGTNPQSNERLTVMREVSPLPISLISGFSINLCLKLVVQMEESMLSGQVVPNIAMVETYARLLLIAPHSVFRSTLSAALTQRNQNTLNKPGASLLVLEILNYRLLALYRYQGKSKHLMYEVTKMLSILKAKRGDHRIFRLAENLCMNLILSLRDFFVVKKEGKGPTEFTETLNRITITTLAIIIKTRGIAEADHLHYLQTMLEQILATSQHSWSEKTLRYFPAILRDALIGRIDKRGLAIKAWQQALTQRNQNTLNKPGASLLVLEILNYRLLALYRYQGKSKHLMYEVTKMLSILKAKRGDHRIFRLAENLCMNLILSLRDFFVVKKEGKGPTEFTETLNRITITTLAIIIKTRGIAEADHLHYLQTMLEQILATSQHSWSEKTLRYFPAILRDALIGRIDKRGLAIKAWQQVHHMTYSLH
;
A
#
# COMPACT_ATOMS: atom_id res chain seq x y z
N MET A 1 16.60 32.29 20.32
CA MET A 1 15.95 31.05 20.77
C MET A 1 16.99 29.94 20.68
N MET A 2 17.24 29.16 21.74
CA MET A 2 18.27 28.12 21.72
C MET A 2 17.93 27.08 20.65
N ASP A 3 18.87 26.80 19.74
CA ASP A 3 18.72 25.75 18.72
C ASP A 3 19.33 24.45 19.25
N TYR A 4 18.47 23.48 19.57
CA TYR A 4 18.88 22.20 20.14
C TYR A 4 19.75 21.36 19.20
N MET A 5 19.80 21.69 17.90
CA MET A 5 20.71 21.06 16.93
C MET A 5 22.17 21.50 17.11
N ASN A 6 22.39 22.62 17.80
CA ASN A 6 23.70 23.25 17.98
C ASN A 6 24.12 23.33 19.46
N MET A 7 23.46 22.59 20.36
CA MET A 7 23.82 22.55 21.77
C MET A 7 25.09 21.72 21.98
N ASP A 8 26.06 22.30 22.69
CA ASP A 8 27.23 21.58 23.18
C ASP A 8 26.88 20.71 24.41
N ASP A 9 27.76 19.77 24.77
CA ASP A 9 27.53 18.84 25.89
C ASP A 9 27.23 19.56 27.20
N ARG A 10 27.84 20.74 27.41
CA ARG A 10 27.60 21.58 28.57
C ARG A 10 26.17 22.13 28.58
N SER A 11 25.69 22.66 27.46
CA SER A 11 24.31 23.14 27.34
C SER A 11 23.30 22.02 27.50
N ILE A 12 23.59 20.82 26.97
CA ILE A 12 22.75 19.63 27.16
C ILE A 12 22.65 19.30 28.65
N GLY A 13 23.78 19.24 29.36
CA GLY A 13 23.80 18.98 30.80
C GLY A 13 23.03 20.02 31.61
N MET A 14 23.17 21.31 31.27
CA MET A 14 22.40 22.39 31.90
C MET A 14 20.90 22.24 31.65
N PHE A 15 20.50 21.88 30.43
CA PHE A 15 19.10 21.65 30.11
C PHE A 15 18.51 20.48 30.88
N TRP A 16 19.28 19.41 31.12
CA TRP A 16 18.85 18.33 32.00
C TRP A 16 18.57 18.86 33.40
N VAL A 17 19.44 19.66 34.01
CA VAL A 17 19.19 20.27 35.33
C VAL A 17 17.87 21.05 35.33
N VAL A 18 17.62 21.86 34.31
CA VAL A 18 16.35 22.61 34.16
C VAL A 18 15.15 21.66 34.05
N SER A 19 15.30 20.50 33.40
CA SER A 19 14.23 19.49 33.35
C SER A 19 13.83 18.94 34.72
N TYR A 20 14.76 18.90 35.69
CA TYR A 20 14.50 18.42 37.04
C TYR A 20 13.94 19.51 37.95
N THR A 21 14.37 20.76 37.80
CA THR A 21 13.98 21.87 38.69
C THR A 21 12.79 22.67 38.17
N MET A 22 12.67 22.83 36.85
CA MET A 22 11.67 23.67 36.18
C MET A 22 10.98 22.92 35.02
N ALA A 23 10.46 21.73 35.31
CA ALA A 23 9.90 20.83 34.31
C ALA A 23 8.83 21.48 33.39
N GLN A 24 8.05 22.46 33.87
CA GLN A 24 7.07 23.15 33.03
C GLN A 24 7.73 24.03 31.96
N ALA A 25 8.68 24.88 32.35
CA ALA A 25 9.40 25.76 31.43
C ALA A 25 10.23 24.94 30.42
N ALA A 26 10.83 23.84 30.87
CA ALA A 26 11.52 22.90 29.98
C ALA A 26 10.54 22.27 28.97
N CYS A 27 9.33 21.90 29.41
CA CYS A 27 8.29 21.34 28.55
C CYS A 27 7.87 22.32 27.44
N GLU A 28 7.60 23.56 27.82
CA GLU A 28 7.25 24.64 26.87
C GLU A 28 8.39 24.93 25.90
N THR A 29 9.64 24.90 26.37
CA THR A 29 10.82 25.08 25.51
C THR A 29 10.91 23.99 24.45
N VAL A 30 10.74 22.72 24.83
CA VAL A 30 10.76 21.59 23.87
C VAL A 30 9.58 21.66 22.90
N MET A 31 8.38 21.96 23.38
CA MET A 31 7.22 22.14 22.50
C MET A 31 7.46 23.28 21.50
N ASN A 32 8.06 24.37 21.94
CA ASN A 32 8.43 25.47 21.07
C ASN A 32 9.48 25.07 20.02
N TRP A 33 10.49 24.25 20.37
CA TRP A 33 11.42 23.71 19.36
C TRP A 33 10.73 22.89 18.27
N LEU A 34 9.68 22.15 18.64
CA LEU A 34 8.91 21.32 17.71
C LEU A 34 7.90 22.13 16.89
N THR A 35 7.54 23.34 17.31
CA THR A 35 6.52 24.19 16.66
C THR A 35 7.11 25.45 16.00
N SER A 36 8.35 25.83 16.30
CA SER A 36 8.95 27.13 15.97
C SER A 36 9.11 27.40 14.48
N ALA A 37 9.11 26.38 13.64
CA ALA A 37 9.18 26.55 12.18
C ALA A 37 7.87 27.11 11.58
N GLY A 38 6.83 27.29 12.40
CA GLY A 38 5.55 27.85 12.01
C GLY A 38 4.64 26.83 11.35
N VAL A 39 3.56 27.33 10.74
CA VAL A 39 2.55 26.52 10.05
C VAL A 39 2.59 26.84 8.56
N ALA A 40 2.52 25.81 7.72
CA ALA A 40 2.37 25.92 6.27
C ALA A 40 0.93 25.54 5.90
N GLU A 41 0.30 26.31 5.02
CA GLU A 41 -0.98 25.92 4.41
C GLU A 41 -0.71 24.98 3.22
N LEU A 42 -1.24 23.76 3.27
CA LEU A 42 -1.28 22.91 2.08
C LEU A 42 -2.54 23.25 1.28
N LEU A 43 -2.34 23.71 0.05
CA LEU A 43 -3.41 23.90 -0.92
C LEU A 43 -4.09 22.55 -1.21
N PRO A 44 -5.42 22.51 -1.40
CA PRO A 44 -6.14 21.26 -1.62
C PRO A 44 -5.58 20.53 -2.85
N GLY A 45 -5.18 19.26 -2.66
CA GLY A 45 -4.87 18.37 -3.77
C GLY A 45 -6.09 18.16 -4.67
N THR A 46 -5.88 17.58 -5.86
CA THR A 46 -6.80 17.40 -7.01
C THR A 46 -8.10 16.60 -6.76
N ASN A 47 -8.69 16.65 -5.56
CA ASN A 47 -9.93 16.00 -5.21
C ASN A 47 -11.02 17.08 -5.00
N PRO A 48 -12.01 17.22 -5.90
CA PRO A 48 -12.96 18.34 -5.92
C PRO A 48 -14.06 18.25 -4.83
N GLN A 49 -13.87 17.51 -3.74
CA GLN A 49 -14.92 17.24 -2.74
C GLN A 49 -14.57 17.60 -1.29
N SER A 50 -13.40 18.16 -0.97
CA SER A 50 -13.10 18.62 0.38
C SER A 50 -12.57 20.05 0.35
N ASN A 51 -13.42 21.01 0.74
CA ASN A 51 -13.10 22.44 0.87
C ASN A 51 -12.29 22.77 2.15
N GLU A 52 -11.64 21.77 2.76
CA GLU A 52 -10.88 21.95 4.00
C GLU A 52 -9.46 22.42 3.68
N ARG A 53 -9.14 23.66 4.06
CA ARG A 53 -7.75 24.15 4.06
C ARG A 53 -6.99 23.39 5.15
N LEU A 54 -6.05 22.55 4.72
CA LEU A 54 -5.24 21.74 5.64
C LEU A 54 -4.02 22.55 6.08
N THR A 55 -3.98 22.94 7.35
CA THR A 55 -2.82 23.58 7.96
C THR A 55 -1.87 22.51 8.51
N VAL A 56 -0.59 22.60 8.19
CA VAL A 56 0.44 21.62 8.58
C VAL A 56 1.57 22.31 9.29
N MET A 57 2.04 21.76 10.40
CA MET A 57 3.23 22.28 11.08
C MET A 57 4.44 22.11 10.18
N ARG A 58 5.26 23.16 10.06
CA ARG A 58 6.48 23.08 9.25
C ARG A 58 7.44 22.08 9.88
N GLU A 59 8.10 21.31 9.03
CA GLU A 59 8.99 20.24 9.45
C GLU A 59 10.24 20.80 10.13
N VAL A 60 10.65 20.14 11.22
CA VAL A 60 11.91 20.37 11.94
C VAL A 60 12.64 19.04 12.09
N SER A 61 13.72 19.00 12.87
CA SER A 61 14.37 17.74 13.20
C SER A 61 13.77 17.12 14.48
N PRO A 62 13.68 15.80 14.61
CA PRO A 62 13.28 15.17 15.87
C PRO A 62 14.37 15.33 16.92
N LEU A 63 14.00 15.45 18.20
CA LEU A 63 14.98 15.56 19.28
C LEU A 63 15.85 14.29 19.36
N PRO A 64 17.18 14.44 19.50
CA PRO A 64 18.09 13.30 19.56
C PRO A 64 17.90 12.51 20.86
N ILE A 65 18.11 11.18 20.79
CA ILE A 65 18.01 10.29 21.96
C ILE A 65 18.94 10.72 23.09
N SER A 66 20.16 11.19 22.74
CA SER A 66 21.14 11.69 23.70
C SER A 66 20.58 12.83 24.56
N LEU A 67 19.84 13.76 23.97
CA LEU A 67 19.20 14.85 24.73
C LEU A 67 18.04 14.32 25.58
N ILE A 68 17.16 13.48 24.99
CA ILE A 68 15.96 12.97 25.66
C ILE A 68 16.31 12.08 26.86
N SER A 69 17.42 11.33 26.79
CA SER A 69 17.79 10.38 27.85
C SER A 69 18.08 11.01 29.21
N GLY A 70 18.41 12.30 29.26
CA GLY A 70 18.62 13.03 30.52
C GLY A 70 17.41 13.83 31.00
N PHE A 71 16.24 13.71 30.35
CA PHE A 71 15.03 14.36 30.81
C PHE A 71 14.53 13.71 32.11
N SER A 72 14.11 14.55 33.05
CA SER A 72 13.42 14.07 34.25
C SER A 72 12.13 13.32 33.88
N ILE A 73 11.75 12.32 34.67
CA ILE A 73 10.49 11.55 34.46
C ILE A 73 9.28 12.48 34.45
N ASN A 74 9.29 13.53 35.29
CA ASN A 74 8.24 14.54 35.35
C ASN A 74 8.12 15.32 34.04
N LEU A 75 9.25 15.75 33.46
CA LEU A 75 9.26 16.39 32.14
C LEU A 75 8.72 15.45 31.06
N CYS A 76 9.22 14.21 30.99
CA CYS A 76 8.77 13.23 30.01
C CYS A 76 7.25 13.00 30.06
N LEU A 77 6.69 12.90 31.27
CA LEU A 77 5.25 12.78 31.49
C LEU A 77 4.46 13.96 30.96
N LYS A 78 4.91 15.19 31.24
CA LYS A 78 4.28 16.40 30.75
C LYS A 78 4.37 16.51 29.23
N LEU A 79 5.52 16.20 28.66
CA LEU A 79 5.73 16.21 27.20
C LEU A 79 4.80 15.23 26.49
N VAL A 80 4.71 13.98 26.97
CA VAL A 80 3.79 12.98 26.38
C VAL A 80 2.37 13.52 26.31
N VAL A 81 1.87 14.11 27.40
CA VAL A 81 0.50 14.66 27.45
C VAL A 81 0.34 15.85 26.50
N GLN A 82 1.26 16.80 26.50
CA GLN A 82 1.17 17.98 25.63
C GLN A 82 1.31 17.64 24.14
N MET A 83 2.20 16.71 23.81
CA MET A 83 2.37 16.24 22.43
C MET A 83 1.14 15.46 21.95
N GLU A 84 0.53 14.61 22.78
CA GLU A 84 -0.73 13.93 22.44
C GLU A 84 -1.86 14.93 22.17
N GLU A 85 -2.00 15.96 23.00
CA GLU A 85 -2.99 17.02 22.80
C GLU A 85 -2.75 17.77 21.49
N SER A 86 -1.49 18.16 21.22
CA SER A 86 -1.12 18.86 19.98
C SER A 86 -1.35 18.00 18.74
N MET A 87 -0.97 16.72 18.75
CA MET A 87 -1.07 15.82 17.60
C MET A 87 -2.48 15.29 17.33
N LEU A 88 -3.24 14.97 18.39
CA LEU A 88 -4.50 14.21 18.28
C LEU A 88 -5.74 15.09 18.41
N SER A 89 -5.65 16.17 19.18
CA SER A 89 -6.75 17.10 19.45
C SER A 89 -6.63 18.38 18.64
N GLY A 90 -5.40 18.73 18.20
CA GLY A 90 -5.09 19.92 17.41
C GLY A 90 -5.86 20.03 16.08
N GLN A 91 -5.90 21.26 15.57
CA GLN A 91 -6.46 21.60 14.25
C GLN A 91 -5.41 21.52 13.13
N VAL A 92 -4.13 21.61 13.51
CA VAL A 92 -2.97 21.59 12.59
C VAL A 92 -2.40 20.18 12.53
N VAL A 93 -2.07 19.69 11.35
CA VAL A 93 -1.39 18.39 11.19
C VAL A 93 0.02 18.47 11.78
N PRO A 94 0.41 17.55 12.68
CA PRO A 94 1.72 17.60 13.32
C PRO A 94 2.85 17.28 12.32
N ASN A 95 4.02 17.84 12.57
CA ASN A 95 5.23 17.51 11.81
C ASN A 95 5.79 16.13 12.21
N ILE A 96 6.59 15.53 11.33
CA ILE A 96 7.16 14.20 11.55
C ILE A 96 8.11 14.20 12.75
N ALA A 97 8.84 15.30 12.94
CA ALA A 97 9.72 15.49 14.09
C ALA A 97 9.03 15.34 15.45
N MET A 98 7.83 15.92 15.62
CA MET A 98 7.05 15.78 16.84
C MET A 98 6.61 14.32 17.03
N VAL A 99 6.12 13.69 15.98
CA VAL A 99 5.67 12.28 16.00
C VAL A 99 6.83 11.33 16.38
N GLU A 100 7.99 11.54 15.76
CA GLU A 100 9.19 10.74 16.01
C GLU A 100 9.77 11.01 17.41
N THR A 101 9.77 12.26 17.88
CA THR A 101 10.17 12.62 19.25
C THR A 101 9.25 11.97 20.29
N TYR A 102 7.93 11.95 20.03
CA TYR A 102 6.95 11.28 20.88
C TYR A 102 7.23 9.78 20.97
N ALA A 103 7.49 9.12 19.84
CA ALA A 103 7.83 7.71 19.82
C ALA A 103 9.10 7.41 20.63
N ARG A 104 10.14 8.25 20.51
CA ARG A 104 11.40 8.14 21.27
C ARG A 104 11.20 8.32 22.78
N LEU A 105 10.39 9.30 23.18
CA LEU A 105 10.03 9.51 24.58
C LEU A 105 9.35 8.27 25.18
N LEU A 106 8.41 7.67 24.47
CA LEU A 106 7.73 6.46 24.93
C LEU A 106 8.65 5.24 25.04
N LEU A 107 9.70 5.16 24.20
CA LEU A 107 10.69 4.08 24.28
C LEU A 107 11.59 4.20 25.52
N ILE A 108 11.88 5.42 25.97
CA ILE A 108 12.75 5.68 27.13
C ILE A 108 11.94 5.73 28.44
N ALA A 109 10.63 6.00 28.35
CA ALA A 109 9.77 6.11 29.52
C ALA A 109 9.78 4.81 30.37
N PRO A 110 9.79 4.92 31.71
CA PRO A 110 9.71 3.75 32.59
C PRO A 110 8.46 2.91 32.33
N HIS A 111 8.58 1.59 32.51
CA HIS A 111 7.48 0.64 32.33
C HIS A 111 6.19 1.02 33.07
N SER A 112 6.32 1.52 34.31
CA SER A 112 5.20 1.94 35.16
C SER A 112 4.43 3.14 34.59
N VAL A 113 5.09 3.92 33.73
CA VAL A 113 4.57 5.16 33.15
C VAL A 113 3.95 4.93 31.77
N PHE A 114 4.19 3.76 31.16
CA PHE A 114 3.67 3.44 29.84
C PHE A 114 2.13 3.39 29.81
N ARG A 115 1.53 4.38 29.15
CA ARG A 115 0.09 4.47 28.85
C ARG A 115 -0.19 3.91 27.46
N SER A 116 -1.31 3.19 27.30
CA SER A 116 -1.71 2.72 25.97
C SER A 116 -2.12 3.92 25.13
N THR A 117 -1.37 4.23 24.07
CA THR A 117 -1.68 5.30 23.10
C THR A 117 -3.08 5.12 22.51
N LEU A 118 -3.46 3.87 22.23
CA LEU A 118 -4.80 3.57 21.71
C LEU A 118 -5.88 3.80 22.76
N SER A 119 -5.66 3.39 24.00
CA SER A 119 -6.58 3.65 25.11
C SER A 119 -6.70 5.14 25.40
N ALA A 120 -5.61 5.91 25.31
CA ALA A 120 -5.64 7.36 25.45
C ALA A 120 -6.50 8.02 24.34
N ALA A 121 -6.35 7.56 23.09
CA ALA A 121 -7.17 8.00 21.97
C ALA A 121 -8.65 7.57 22.09
N LEU A 122 -8.95 6.43 22.71
CA LEU A 122 -10.30 5.86 22.77
C LEU A 122 -11.11 6.22 24.04
N THR A 123 -10.47 6.42 25.20
CA THR A 123 -11.17 6.21 26.50
C THR A 123 -11.23 7.41 27.44
N GLN A 124 -10.44 8.48 27.29
CA GLN A 124 -10.40 9.53 28.34
C GLN A 124 -10.47 10.99 27.91
N ARG A 125 -10.03 11.39 26.72
CA ARG A 125 -10.06 12.83 26.31
C ARG A 125 -10.56 13.10 24.90
N ASN A 126 -10.67 12.05 24.09
CA ASN A 126 -10.61 12.16 22.64
C ASN A 126 -11.61 11.22 21.96
N GLN A 127 -12.83 11.08 22.51
CA GLN A 127 -13.90 10.25 21.90
C GLN A 127 -14.18 10.64 20.44
N ASN A 128 -13.87 11.89 20.05
CA ASN A 128 -13.98 12.39 18.68
C ASN A 128 -12.77 12.06 17.78
N THR A 129 -11.69 11.44 18.27
CA THR A 129 -10.50 11.12 17.46
C THR A 129 -10.80 10.07 16.39
N LEU A 130 -11.72 9.13 16.66
CA LEU A 130 -12.27 8.22 15.64
C LEU A 130 -13.11 8.95 14.56
N ASN A 131 -13.62 10.13 14.88
CA ASN A 131 -14.38 10.98 13.95
C ASN A 131 -13.45 11.90 13.13
N LYS A 132 -12.21 12.12 13.59
CA LYS A 132 -11.16 12.83 12.86
C LYS A 132 -10.26 11.84 12.10
N PRO A 133 -10.45 11.65 10.78
CA PRO A 133 -9.72 10.61 10.04
C PRO A 133 -8.21 10.79 10.10
N GLY A 134 -7.69 12.03 10.11
CA GLY A 134 -6.24 12.30 10.21
C GLY A 134 -5.61 11.80 11.51
N ALA A 135 -6.22 12.09 12.66
CA ALA A 135 -5.69 11.67 13.96
C ALA A 135 -5.77 10.14 14.13
N SER A 136 -6.85 9.51 13.67
CA SER A 136 -6.97 8.05 13.66
C SER A 136 -5.91 7.37 12.78
N LEU A 137 -5.63 7.93 11.59
CA LEU A 137 -4.55 7.44 10.73
C LEU A 137 -3.20 7.54 11.42
N LEU A 138 -2.89 8.70 12.01
CA LEU A 138 -1.63 8.93 12.68
C LEU A 138 -1.40 7.94 13.85
N VAL A 139 -2.41 7.75 14.71
CA VAL A 139 -2.32 6.79 15.82
C VAL A 139 -2.03 5.39 15.30
N LEU A 140 -2.75 4.94 14.27
CA LEU A 140 -2.55 3.61 13.69
C LEU A 140 -1.18 3.46 13.01
N GLU A 141 -0.67 4.51 12.37
CA GLU A 141 0.66 4.50 11.75
C GLU A 141 1.76 4.44 12.81
N ILE A 142 1.69 5.25 13.86
CA ILE A 142 2.64 5.21 14.99
C ILE A 142 2.63 3.82 15.65
N LEU A 143 1.43 3.26 15.89
CA LEU A 143 1.31 1.93 16.48
C LEU A 143 1.91 0.84 15.60
N ASN A 144 1.64 0.85 14.29
CA ASN A 144 2.17 -0.15 13.35
C ASN A 144 3.69 -0.05 13.20
N TYR A 145 4.23 1.15 13.04
CA TYR A 145 5.60 1.35 12.55
C TYR A 145 6.62 1.77 13.61
N ARG A 146 6.18 2.15 14.81
CA ARG A 146 7.08 2.59 15.90
C ARG A 146 6.82 1.85 17.21
N LEU A 147 5.56 1.78 17.65
CA LEU A 147 5.26 1.35 19.02
C LEU A 147 4.92 -0.14 19.15
N LEU A 148 4.69 -0.88 18.06
CA LEU A 148 4.34 -2.29 18.13
C LEU A 148 5.37 -3.12 18.92
N ALA A 149 6.66 -2.87 18.69
CA ALA A 149 7.74 -3.54 19.42
C ALA A 149 7.69 -3.21 20.93
N LEU A 150 7.41 -1.95 21.28
CA LEU A 150 7.24 -1.52 22.66
C LEU A 150 6.06 -2.22 23.33
N TYR A 151 4.91 -2.32 22.67
CA TYR A 151 3.75 -3.06 23.20
C TYR A 151 4.06 -4.54 23.44
N ARG A 152 4.87 -5.17 22.57
CA ARG A 152 5.34 -6.55 22.74
C ARG A 152 6.27 -6.66 23.95
N TYR A 153 7.22 -5.74 24.08
CA TYR A 153 8.16 -5.69 25.21
C TYR A 153 7.44 -5.47 26.55
N GLN A 154 6.43 -4.60 26.56
CA GLN A 154 5.60 -4.29 27.74
C GLN A 154 4.57 -5.40 28.08
N GLY A 155 4.45 -6.45 27.26
CA GLY A 155 3.45 -7.51 27.46
C GLY A 155 1.99 -7.06 27.26
N LYS A 156 1.76 -5.89 26.65
CA LYS A 156 0.42 -5.29 26.47
C LYS A 156 -0.22 -5.61 25.11
N SER A 157 0.36 -6.50 24.31
CA SER A 157 -0.15 -6.88 22.98
C SER A 157 -1.57 -7.47 23.00
N LYS A 158 -1.92 -8.25 24.04
CA LYS A 158 -3.28 -8.84 24.16
C LYS A 158 -4.35 -7.76 24.31
N HIS A 159 -4.08 -6.77 25.17
CA HIS A 159 -4.98 -5.64 25.38
C HIS A 159 -5.12 -4.79 24.11
N LEU A 160 -3.99 -4.47 23.46
CA LEU A 160 -4.00 -3.75 22.19
C LEU A 160 -4.81 -4.48 21.11
N MET A 161 -4.68 -5.80 21.00
CA MET A 161 -5.45 -6.59 20.03
C MET A 161 -6.96 -6.50 20.27
N TYR A 162 -7.40 -6.51 21.53
CA TYR A 162 -8.82 -6.33 21.88
C TYR A 162 -9.32 -4.95 21.48
N GLU A 163 -8.58 -3.89 21.82
CA GLU A 163 -8.93 -2.51 21.45
C GLU A 163 -8.99 -2.32 19.92
N VAL A 164 -8.02 -2.85 19.17
CA VAL A 164 -7.98 -2.78 17.71
C VAL A 164 -9.14 -3.57 17.08
N THR A 165 -9.51 -4.72 17.64
CA THR A 165 -10.63 -5.49 17.10
C THR A 165 -11.97 -4.79 17.31
N LYS A 166 -12.15 -4.15 18.48
CA LYS A 166 -13.31 -3.28 18.73
C LYS A 166 -13.35 -2.10 17.77
N MET A 167 -12.20 -1.52 17.43
CA MET A 167 -12.14 -0.46 16.41
C MET A 167 -12.53 -1.00 15.02
N LEU A 168 -12.05 -2.19 14.65
CA LEU A 168 -12.37 -2.80 13.36
C LEU A 168 -13.85 -3.11 13.20
N SER A 169 -14.55 -3.56 14.24
CA SER A 169 -16.00 -3.80 14.18
C SER A 169 -16.78 -2.51 13.92
N ILE A 170 -16.40 -1.40 14.57
CA ILE A 170 -16.97 -0.08 14.33
C ILE A 170 -16.71 0.38 12.90
N LEU A 171 -15.45 0.29 12.42
CA LEU A 171 -15.06 0.73 11.08
C LEU A 171 -15.69 -0.12 9.97
N LYS A 172 -15.95 -1.41 10.21
CA LYS A 172 -16.60 -2.31 9.24
C LYS A 172 -18.00 -1.84 8.83
N ALA A 173 -18.73 -1.19 9.75
CA ALA A 173 -20.05 -0.64 9.47
C ALA A 173 -20.01 0.69 8.70
N LYS A 174 -18.88 1.40 8.73
CA LYS A 174 -18.73 2.74 8.15
C LYS A 174 -18.22 2.67 6.71
N ARG A 175 -18.90 3.33 5.75
CA ARG A 175 -18.43 3.46 4.36
C ARG A 175 -17.51 4.67 4.22
N GLY A 176 -16.40 4.52 3.48
CA GLY A 176 -15.48 5.63 3.14
C GLY A 176 -14.09 5.57 3.78
N ASP A 177 -13.95 4.99 4.98
CA ASP A 177 -12.70 5.00 5.76
C ASP A 177 -11.77 3.80 5.48
N HIS A 178 -11.59 3.47 4.20
CA HIS A 178 -10.85 2.28 3.79
C HIS A 178 -9.39 2.27 4.28
N ARG A 179 -8.72 3.43 4.30
CA ARG A 179 -7.31 3.53 4.73
C ARG A 179 -7.15 3.23 6.23
N ILE A 180 -8.03 3.81 7.07
CA ILE A 180 -8.04 3.58 8.52
C ILE A 180 -8.31 2.10 8.79
N PHE A 181 -9.33 1.53 8.14
CA PHE A 181 -9.65 0.12 8.24
C PHE A 181 -8.45 -0.78 7.88
N ARG A 182 -7.75 -0.48 6.79
CA ARG A 182 -6.56 -1.25 6.37
C ARG A 182 -5.41 -1.17 7.36
N LEU A 183 -5.14 -0.01 7.93
CA LEU A 183 -4.08 0.15 8.94
C LEU A 183 -4.43 -0.57 10.25
N ALA A 184 -5.69 -0.52 10.67
CA ALA A 184 -6.18 -1.26 11.83
C ALA A 184 -6.12 -2.78 11.58
N GLU A 185 -6.52 -3.23 10.38
CA GLU A 185 -6.42 -4.64 9.97
C GLU A 185 -4.94 -5.07 10.00
N ASN A 186 -4.03 -4.26 9.45
CA ASN A 186 -2.58 -4.53 9.46
C ASN A 186 -2.00 -4.62 10.87
N LEU A 187 -2.41 -3.72 11.77
CA LEU A 187 -1.97 -3.77 13.17
C LEU A 187 -2.41 -5.07 13.84
N CYS A 188 -3.67 -5.46 13.62
CA CYS A 188 -4.21 -6.71 14.15
C CYS A 188 -3.49 -7.94 13.57
N MET A 189 -3.22 -7.95 12.25
CA MET A 189 -2.41 -8.99 11.60
C MET A 189 -1.05 -9.14 12.27
N ASN A 190 -0.34 -8.03 12.50
CA ASN A 190 0.98 -8.03 13.12
C ASN A 190 0.97 -8.45 14.61
N LEU A 191 -0.14 -8.20 15.31
CA LEU A 191 -0.35 -8.66 16.68
C LEU A 191 -0.59 -10.17 16.73
N ILE A 192 -1.48 -10.68 15.86
CA ILE A 192 -1.76 -12.12 15.76
C ILE A 192 -0.50 -12.89 15.36
N LEU A 193 0.24 -12.42 14.35
CA LEU A 193 1.48 -13.08 13.91
C LEU A 193 2.58 -13.07 14.98
N SER A 194 2.51 -12.16 15.96
CA SER A 194 3.50 -12.08 17.05
C SER A 194 3.21 -13.01 18.22
N LEU A 195 2.13 -13.78 18.14
CA LEU A 195 1.77 -14.68 19.22
C LEU A 195 2.73 -15.83 19.36
N ARG A 196 3.04 -16.09 20.61
CA ARG A 196 3.94 -17.15 21.05
C ARG A 196 3.18 -18.33 21.63
N ASP A 197 1.90 -18.16 21.92
CA ASP A 197 1.08 -19.18 22.57
C ASP A 197 -0.36 -19.09 22.10
N PHE A 198 -1.15 -20.12 22.40
CA PHE A 198 -2.59 -20.12 22.20
C PHE A 198 -3.21 -18.88 22.83
N PHE A 199 -4.02 -18.16 22.06
CA PHE A 199 -4.83 -17.11 22.65
C PHE A 199 -5.91 -17.77 23.49
N VAL A 200 -5.92 -17.44 24.79
CA VAL A 200 -7.06 -17.72 25.66
C VAL A 200 -8.24 -16.90 25.14
N VAL A 201 -9.05 -17.49 24.28
CA VAL A 201 -10.46 -17.12 24.19
C VAL A 201 -11.01 -17.45 25.57
N LYS A 202 -11.24 -16.43 26.40
CA LYS A 202 -11.79 -16.65 27.75
C LYS A 202 -12.98 -17.61 27.64
N LYS A 203 -13.09 -18.53 28.61
CA LYS A 203 -14.21 -19.47 28.84
C LYS A 203 -15.61 -18.88 28.61
N GLU A 204 -15.75 -17.55 28.67
CA GLU A 204 -16.99 -16.80 28.48
C GLU A 204 -17.39 -16.50 27.02
N GLY A 205 -16.64 -16.93 26.00
CA GLY A 205 -17.00 -16.66 24.58
C GLY A 205 -16.89 -15.18 24.17
N LYS A 206 -16.40 -14.30 25.04
CA LYS A 206 -16.12 -12.88 24.77
C LYS A 206 -14.70 -12.67 24.21
N GLY A 207 -14.33 -13.47 23.23
CA GLY A 207 -13.14 -13.21 22.40
C GLY A 207 -13.45 -12.18 21.32
N PRO A 208 -12.44 -11.60 20.65
CA PRO A 208 -12.64 -10.82 19.44
C PRO A 208 -13.13 -11.74 18.31
N THR A 209 -14.42 -12.07 18.31
CA THR A 209 -15.05 -13.03 17.38
C THR A 209 -15.46 -12.40 16.04
N GLU A 210 -15.39 -11.08 15.93
CA GLU A 210 -15.74 -10.33 14.72
C GLU A 210 -14.52 -10.03 13.82
N PHE A 211 -13.63 -11.00 13.65
CA PHE A 211 -12.54 -10.85 12.71
C PHE A 211 -13.01 -10.75 11.26
N THR A 212 -12.24 -10.03 10.46
CA THR A 212 -12.36 -10.08 9.00
C THR A 212 -11.93 -11.46 8.50
N GLU A 213 -12.32 -11.82 7.28
CA GLU A 213 -11.85 -13.07 6.66
C GLU A 213 -10.30 -13.13 6.63
N THR A 214 -9.63 -12.00 6.36
CA THR A 214 -8.17 -11.89 6.38
C THR A 214 -7.59 -12.25 7.75
N LEU A 215 -8.13 -11.63 8.81
CA LEU A 215 -7.67 -11.86 10.19
C LEU A 215 -7.94 -13.29 10.62
N ASN A 216 -9.11 -13.85 10.31
CA ASN A 216 -9.44 -15.26 10.56
C ASN A 216 -8.42 -16.22 9.91
N ARG A 217 -8.04 -15.97 8.65
CA ARG A 217 -7.03 -16.79 7.96
C ARG A 217 -5.66 -16.69 8.62
N ILE A 218 -5.26 -15.49 9.04
CA ILE A 218 -3.99 -15.28 9.73
C ILE A 218 -4.00 -15.92 11.12
N THR A 219 -5.11 -15.87 11.85
CA THR A 219 -5.29 -16.58 13.12
C THR A 219 -5.09 -18.08 12.94
N ILE A 220 -5.77 -18.70 11.96
CA ILE A 220 -5.60 -20.14 11.65
C ILE A 220 -4.16 -20.46 11.27
N THR A 221 -3.52 -19.62 10.45
CA THR A 221 -2.13 -19.83 10.02
C THR A 221 -1.18 -19.75 11.21
N THR A 222 -1.37 -18.75 12.08
CA THR A 222 -0.55 -18.56 13.28
C THR A 222 -0.73 -19.74 14.25
N LEU A 223 -1.97 -20.21 14.42
CA LEU A 223 -2.29 -21.39 15.21
C LEU A 223 -1.60 -22.64 14.68
N ALA A 224 -1.61 -22.85 13.36
CA ALA A 224 -0.89 -23.97 12.72
C ALA A 224 0.62 -23.90 13.00
N ILE A 225 1.22 -22.70 12.94
CA ILE A 225 2.64 -22.48 13.26
C ILE A 225 2.90 -22.78 14.73
N ILE A 226 2.07 -22.27 15.66
CA ILE A 226 2.24 -22.49 17.10
C ILE A 226 2.17 -23.97 17.43
N ILE A 227 1.12 -24.68 16.99
CA ILE A 227 0.96 -26.13 17.23
C ILE A 227 2.16 -26.90 16.68
N LYS A 228 2.62 -26.56 15.47
CA LYS A 228 3.73 -27.28 14.83
C LYS A 228 5.09 -27.02 15.48
N THR A 229 5.32 -25.82 15.99
CA THR A 229 6.62 -25.41 16.54
C THR A 229 6.73 -25.61 18.05
N ARG A 230 5.61 -25.60 18.77
CA ARG A 230 5.57 -25.61 20.25
C ARG A 230 4.71 -26.74 20.83
N GLY A 231 3.96 -27.45 19.99
CA GLY A 231 2.99 -28.44 20.44
C GLY A 231 1.75 -27.80 21.09
N ILE A 232 0.91 -28.66 21.66
CA ILE A 232 -0.20 -28.26 22.53
C ILE A 232 0.23 -28.60 23.95
N ALA A 233 0.60 -27.58 24.73
CA ALA A 233 1.23 -27.76 26.04
C ALA A 233 0.25 -28.27 27.12
N GLU A 234 -1.03 -27.88 27.06
CA GLU A 234 -2.05 -28.20 28.07
C GLU A 234 -3.21 -28.98 27.44
N ALA A 235 -3.72 -30.01 28.14
CA ALA A 235 -4.87 -30.81 27.67
C ALA A 235 -6.15 -29.98 27.51
N ASP A 236 -6.30 -28.91 28.30
CA ASP A 236 -7.41 -27.99 28.20
C ASP A 236 -7.41 -27.22 26.86
N HIS A 237 -6.23 -26.96 26.28
CA HIS A 237 -6.12 -26.26 24.99
C HIS A 237 -6.73 -27.06 23.83
N LEU A 238 -6.74 -28.40 23.90
CA LEU A 238 -7.43 -29.25 22.92
C LEU A 238 -8.95 -29.03 22.94
N HIS A 239 -9.53 -28.86 24.12
CA HIS A 239 -10.97 -28.62 24.28
C HIS A 239 -11.36 -27.23 23.78
N TYR A 240 -10.54 -26.20 24.03
CA TYR A 240 -10.80 -24.85 23.54
C TYR A 240 -10.56 -24.68 22.04
N LEU A 241 -9.65 -25.48 21.46
CA LEU A 241 -9.28 -25.38 20.05
C LEU A 241 -10.49 -25.60 19.14
N GLN A 242 -11.32 -26.60 19.44
CA GLN A 242 -12.52 -26.88 18.65
C GLN A 242 -13.50 -25.70 18.67
N THR A 243 -13.89 -25.22 19.86
CA THR A 243 -14.80 -24.08 20.01
C THR A 243 -14.25 -22.80 19.37
N MET A 244 -12.93 -22.57 19.48
CA MET A 244 -12.28 -21.43 18.84
C MET A 244 -12.34 -21.53 17.31
N LEU A 245 -12.07 -22.71 16.75
CA LEU A 245 -12.18 -22.94 15.30
C LEU A 245 -13.62 -22.73 14.82
N GLU A 246 -14.60 -23.28 15.52
CA GLU A 246 -16.01 -23.08 15.20
C GLU A 246 -16.38 -21.59 15.18
N GLN A 247 -15.94 -20.80 16.16
CA GLN A 247 -16.16 -19.34 16.19
C GLN A 247 -15.49 -18.60 15.01
N ILE A 248 -14.22 -18.90 14.73
CA ILE A 248 -13.48 -18.33 13.59
C ILE A 248 -14.15 -18.68 12.27
N LEU A 249 -14.64 -19.92 12.15
CA LEU A 249 -15.24 -20.46 10.95
C LEU A 249 -16.72 -20.07 10.78
N ALA A 250 -17.42 -19.69 11.86
CA ALA A 250 -18.79 -19.19 11.80
C ALA A 250 -18.88 -17.87 11.03
N THR A 251 -17.87 -17.00 11.18
CA THR A 251 -17.82 -15.68 10.54
C THR A 251 -17.09 -15.68 9.20
N SER A 252 -16.55 -16.82 8.76
CA SER A 252 -15.69 -16.88 7.57
C SER A 252 -16.00 -18.03 6.61
N GLN A 253 -16.11 -17.69 5.32
CA GLN A 253 -16.52 -18.61 4.25
C GLN A 253 -15.35 -18.99 3.32
N HIS A 254 -14.13 -18.95 3.84
CA HIS A 254 -12.92 -19.20 3.06
C HIS A 254 -12.58 -20.70 3.00
N SER A 255 -11.90 -21.09 1.93
CA SER A 255 -11.28 -22.40 1.77
C SER A 255 -9.76 -22.31 1.81
N TRP A 256 -9.10 -23.47 1.90
CA TRP A 256 -7.65 -23.59 1.88
C TRP A 256 -7.22 -24.50 0.74
N SER A 257 -6.14 -24.13 0.06
CA SER A 257 -5.56 -24.98 -0.99
C SER A 257 -4.90 -26.21 -0.36
N GLU A 258 -4.92 -27.34 -1.07
CA GLU A 258 -4.25 -28.57 -0.66
C GLU A 258 -2.74 -28.34 -0.40
N LYS A 259 -2.09 -27.52 -1.24
CA LYS A 259 -0.68 -27.12 -1.07
C LYS A 259 -0.40 -26.41 0.25
N THR A 260 -1.39 -25.74 0.82
CA THR A 260 -1.28 -25.08 2.13
C THR A 260 -1.65 -26.06 3.25
N LEU A 261 -2.77 -26.78 3.11
CA LEU A 261 -3.28 -27.71 4.10
C LEU A 261 -2.29 -28.82 4.46
N ARG A 262 -1.47 -29.30 3.51
CA ARG A 262 -0.44 -30.31 3.78
C ARG A 262 0.61 -29.89 4.83
N TYR A 263 0.77 -28.58 5.07
CA TYR A 263 1.69 -28.08 6.08
C TYR A 263 1.05 -27.90 7.46
N PHE A 264 -0.28 -27.98 7.55
CA PHE A 264 -1.01 -27.81 8.79
C PHE A 264 -1.01 -29.10 9.62
N PRO A 265 -1.04 -28.99 10.97
CA PRO A 265 -1.27 -30.14 11.85
C PRO A 265 -2.58 -30.86 11.51
N ALA A 266 -2.64 -32.17 11.74
CA ALA A 266 -3.80 -33.01 11.41
C ALA A 266 -5.12 -32.45 11.97
N ILE A 267 -5.12 -32.05 13.25
CA ILE A 267 -6.31 -31.49 13.93
C ILE A 267 -6.90 -30.26 13.22
N LEU A 268 -6.05 -29.40 12.63
CA LEU A 268 -6.52 -28.25 11.85
C LEU A 268 -6.90 -28.64 10.43
N ARG A 269 -6.14 -29.56 9.82
CA ARG A 269 -6.42 -30.03 8.46
C ARG A 269 -7.80 -30.68 8.40
N ASP A 270 -8.13 -31.52 9.38
CA ASP A 270 -9.39 -32.27 9.42
C ASP A 270 -10.58 -31.33 9.67
N ALA A 271 -10.39 -30.25 10.43
CA ALA A 271 -11.40 -29.21 10.61
C ALA A 271 -11.63 -28.30 9.39
N LEU A 272 -10.64 -28.19 8.49
CA LEU A 272 -10.64 -27.26 7.36
C LEU A 272 -10.88 -27.94 6.00
N ILE A 273 -10.69 -29.25 5.91
CA ILE A 273 -10.89 -30.02 4.68
C ILE A 273 -12.37 -30.01 4.26
N GLY A 274 -12.62 -30.00 2.95
CA GLY A 274 -13.99 -30.06 2.41
C GLY A 274 -14.81 -28.75 2.51
N ARG A 275 -14.25 -27.67 3.08
CA ARG A 275 -14.94 -26.37 3.11
C ARG A 275 -15.12 -25.78 1.72
N ILE A 276 -16.32 -25.29 1.44
CA ILE A 276 -16.71 -24.72 0.15
C ILE A 276 -16.19 -23.29 0.02
N ASP A 277 -15.45 -23.01 -1.06
CA ASP A 277 -15.05 -21.65 -1.42
C ASP A 277 -16.21 -20.86 -2.05
N LYS A 278 -17.06 -20.26 -1.21
CA LYS A 278 -18.18 -19.44 -1.71
C LYS A 278 -17.72 -18.23 -2.51
N ARG A 279 -16.54 -17.66 -2.21
CA ARG A 279 -15.98 -16.55 -2.97
C ARG A 279 -15.51 -17.01 -4.35
N GLY A 280 -14.82 -18.14 -4.42
CA GLY A 280 -14.45 -18.79 -5.68
C GLY A 280 -15.68 -19.16 -6.52
N LEU A 281 -16.73 -19.68 -5.89
CA LEU A 281 -18.02 -19.94 -6.56
C LEU A 281 -18.67 -18.65 -7.07
N ALA A 282 -18.69 -17.58 -6.27
CA ALA A 282 -19.21 -16.28 -6.69
C ALA A 282 -18.40 -15.68 -7.84
N ILE A 283 -17.08 -15.85 -7.84
CA ILE A 283 -16.21 -15.44 -8.95
C ILE A 283 -16.51 -16.27 -10.20
N LYS A 284 -16.68 -17.59 -10.08
CA LYS A 284 -17.06 -18.46 -11.21
C LYS A 284 -18.44 -18.10 -11.75
N ALA A 285 -19.43 -17.89 -10.88
CA ALA A 285 -20.77 -17.45 -11.25
C ALA A 285 -20.74 -16.06 -11.92
N TRP A 286 -19.93 -15.13 -11.40
CA TRP A 286 -19.70 -13.83 -12.03
C TRP A 286 -19.04 -13.98 -13.40
N GLN A 287 -18.04 -14.84 -13.55
CA GLN A 287 -17.39 -15.13 -14.83
C GLN A 287 -18.37 -15.75 -15.83
N GLN A 288 -19.20 -16.70 -15.40
CA GLN A 288 -20.25 -17.30 -16.22
C GLN A 288 -21.29 -16.26 -16.65
N ALA A 289 -21.74 -15.40 -15.73
CA ALA A 289 -22.62 -14.29 -16.03
C ALA A 289 -21.98 -13.28 -17.00
N LEU A 290 -20.68 -12.99 -16.86
CA LEU A 290 -19.94 -12.13 -17.79
C LEU A 290 -19.87 -12.75 -19.19
N THR A 291 -19.63 -14.06 -19.26
CA THR A 291 -19.50 -14.80 -20.52
C THR A 291 -20.86 -14.85 -21.24
N GLN A 292 -21.96 -15.05 -20.51
CA GLN A 292 -23.32 -14.96 -21.05
C GLN A 292 -23.71 -13.53 -21.46
N ARG A 293 -23.26 -12.49 -20.72
CA ARG A 293 -23.54 -11.08 -21.07
C ARG A 293 -22.72 -10.60 -22.27
N ASN A 294 -21.48 -11.08 -22.44
CA ASN A 294 -20.53 -10.58 -23.43
C ASN A 294 -20.97 -10.78 -24.89
N GLN A 295 -21.92 -11.67 -25.18
CA GLN A 295 -22.54 -11.72 -26.52
C GLN A 295 -23.45 -10.50 -26.80
N ASN A 296 -23.97 -9.81 -25.78
CA ASN A 296 -24.94 -8.71 -25.93
C ASN A 296 -24.52 -7.36 -25.30
N THR A 297 -23.43 -7.26 -24.53
CA THR A 297 -23.07 -6.02 -23.79
C THR A 297 -22.00 -5.12 -24.42
N LEU A 298 -21.32 -5.54 -25.49
CA LEU A 298 -20.35 -4.68 -26.20
C LEU A 298 -20.99 -3.49 -26.95
N ASN A 299 -22.32 -3.34 -26.89
CA ASN A 299 -23.06 -2.24 -27.51
C ASN A 299 -23.51 -1.15 -26.53
N LYS A 300 -23.17 -1.22 -25.24
CA LYS A 300 -23.53 -0.18 -24.24
C LYS A 300 -22.27 0.47 -23.61
N PRO A 301 -22.02 1.78 -23.81
CA PRO A 301 -20.79 2.45 -23.39
C PRO A 301 -20.58 2.48 -21.87
N GLY A 302 -21.63 2.71 -21.07
CA GLY A 302 -21.53 2.79 -19.60
C GLY A 302 -21.13 1.47 -18.92
N ALA A 303 -21.56 0.32 -19.46
CA ALA A 303 -21.18 -0.99 -18.90
C ALA A 303 -19.73 -1.35 -19.21
N SER A 304 -19.24 -0.98 -20.39
CA SER A 304 -17.86 -1.21 -20.83
C SER A 304 -16.86 -0.41 -19.97
N LEU A 305 -17.22 0.81 -19.58
CA LEU A 305 -16.40 1.67 -18.74
C LEU A 305 -16.21 1.09 -17.33
N LEU A 306 -17.29 0.66 -16.69
CA LEU A 306 -17.24 0.04 -15.36
C LEU A 306 -16.43 -1.27 -15.37
N VAL A 307 -16.60 -2.09 -16.40
CA VAL A 307 -15.86 -3.35 -16.53
C VAL A 307 -14.36 -3.10 -16.69
N LEU A 308 -13.96 -2.13 -17.52
CA LEU A 308 -12.55 -1.77 -17.69
C LEU A 308 -11.94 -1.18 -16.42
N GLU A 309 -12.68 -0.34 -15.67
CA GLU A 309 -12.22 0.18 -14.39
C GLU A 309 -12.04 -0.92 -13.33
N ILE A 310 -13.00 -1.84 -13.22
CA ILE A 310 -12.90 -2.98 -12.30
C ILE A 310 -11.73 -3.88 -12.69
N LEU A 311 -11.57 -4.17 -13.98
CA LEU A 311 -10.46 -4.97 -14.49
C LEU A 311 -9.12 -4.32 -14.16
N ASN A 312 -8.98 -3.02 -14.44
CA ASN A 312 -7.72 -2.31 -14.26
C ASN A 312 -7.35 -2.11 -12.79
N TYR A 313 -8.30 -1.67 -11.97
CA TYR A 313 -8.00 -1.25 -10.60
C TYR A 313 -8.24 -2.33 -9.54
N ARG A 314 -9.02 -3.39 -9.84
CA ARG A 314 -9.37 -4.42 -8.84
C ARG A 314 -8.98 -5.83 -9.22
N LEU A 315 -9.11 -6.23 -10.49
CA LEU A 315 -8.91 -7.62 -10.90
C LEU A 315 -7.56 -7.87 -11.59
N LEU A 316 -6.84 -6.84 -12.02
CA LEU A 316 -5.57 -7.00 -12.73
C LEU A 316 -4.55 -7.81 -11.92
N ALA A 317 -4.46 -7.56 -10.61
CA ALA A 317 -3.60 -8.32 -9.71
C ALA A 317 -3.98 -9.81 -9.65
N LEU A 318 -5.28 -10.13 -9.71
CA LEU A 318 -5.77 -11.50 -9.73
C LEU A 318 -5.42 -12.20 -11.05
N TYR A 319 -5.59 -11.53 -12.19
CA TYR A 319 -5.20 -12.07 -13.50
C TYR A 319 -3.69 -12.31 -13.60
N ARG A 320 -2.88 -11.42 -13.02
CA ARG A 320 -1.42 -11.61 -12.87
C ARG A 320 -1.10 -12.84 -12.04
N TYR A 321 -1.73 -13.00 -10.88
CA TYR A 321 -1.54 -14.16 -10.01
C TYR A 321 -1.92 -15.48 -10.69
N GLN A 322 -2.99 -15.49 -11.46
CA GLN A 322 -3.47 -16.68 -12.17
C GLN A 322 -2.73 -16.99 -13.48
N GLY A 323 -1.73 -16.18 -13.87
CA GLY A 323 -1.02 -16.35 -15.15
C GLY A 323 -1.88 -16.08 -16.39
N LYS A 324 -3.06 -15.47 -16.23
CA LYS A 324 -4.04 -15.21 -17.31
C LYS A 324 -3.86 -13.85 -18.00
N SER A 325 -2.81 -13.10 -17.66
CA SER A 325 -2.53 -11.78 -18.22
C SER A 325 -2.40 -11.76 -19.75
N LYS A 326 -1.89 -12.85 -20.35
CA LYS A 326 -1.74 -12.97 -21.81
C LYS A 326 -3.10 -12.95 -22.53
N HIS A 327 -4.03 -13.78 -22.06
CA HIS A 327 -5.37 -13.86 -22.62
C HIS A 327 -6.13 -12.54 -22.44
N LEU A 328 -6.02 -11.92 -21.26
CA LEU A 328 -6.63 -10.61 -21.02
C LEU A 328 -6.05 -9.52 -21.94
N MET A 329 -4.74 -9.53 -22.17
CA MET A 329 -4.08 -8.58 -23.08
C MET A 329 -4.57 -8.74 -24.52
N TYR A 330 -4.77 -9.98 -25.00
CA TYR A 330 -5.33 -10.25 -26.32
C TYR A 330 -6.76 -9.70 -26.46
N GLU A 331 -7.64 -9.98 -25.50
CA GLU A 331 -9.02 -9.50 -25.51
C GLU A 331 -9.11 -7.96 -25.45
N VAL A 332 -8.27 -7.32 -24.63
CA VAL A 332 -8.20 -5.85 -24.54
C VAL A 332 -7.66 -5.24 -25.84
N THR A 333 -6.69 -5.88 -26.49
CA THR A 333 -6.15 -5.40 -27.78
C THR A 333 -7.19 -5.49 -28.89
N LYS A 334 -7.97 -6.58 -28.94
CA LYS A 334 -9.11 -6.73 -29.86
C LYS A 334 -10.19 -5.67 -29.60
N MET A 335 -10.44 -5.34 -28.34
CA MET A 335 -11.35 -4.26 -27.98
C MET A 335 -10.83 -2.90 -28.46
N LEU A 336 -9.52 -2.62 -28.31
CA LEU A 336 -8.89 -1.39 -28.78
C LEU A 336 -8.98 -1.21 -30.30
N SER A 337 -8.78 -2.27 -31.10
CA SER A 337 -8.91 -2.18 -32.56
C SER A 337 -10.36 -1.86 -32.99
N ILE A 338 -11.34 -2.49 -32.34
CA ILE A 338 -12.77 -2.19 -32.56
C ILE A 338 -13.11 -0.75 -32.17
N LEU A 339 -12.60 -0.27 -31.03
CA LEU A 339 -12.84 1.10 -30.56
C LEU A 339 -12.11 2.14 -31.42
N LYS A 340 -10.94 1.82 -31.99
CA LYS A 340 -10.21 2.71 -32.91
C LYS A 340 -11.02 2.99 -34.19
N ALA A 341 -11.80 2.01 -34.66
CA ALA A 341 -12.66 2.16 -35.84
C ALA A 341 -13.95 2.96 -35.55
N LYS A 342 -14.42 3.01 -34.30
CA LYS A 342 -15.64 3.74 -33.90
C LYS A 342 -15.27 5.07 -33.24
N ARG A 343 -15.59 6.20 -33.89
CA ARG A 343 -15.30 7.58 -33.44
C ARG A 343 -16.07 8.06 -32.19
N GLY A 344 -16.36 7.17 -31.23
CA GLY A 344 -17.50 7.33 -30.32
C GLY A 344 -17.24 7.43 -28.82
N ASP A 345 -16.10 7.04 -28.25
CA ASP A 345 -15.94 7.15 -26.79
C ASP A 345 -14.48 7.19 -26.30
N HIS A 346 -13.90 8.39 -26.29
CA HIS A 346 -12.49 8.62 -25.90
C HIS A 346 -12.16 8.10 -24.49
N ARG A 347 -13.14 8.05 -23.58
CA ARG A 347 -12.92 7.64 -22.20
C ARG A 347 -12.73 6.13 -22.07
N ILE A 348 -13.53 5.34 -22.80
CA ILE A 348 -13.42 3.88 -22.86
C ILE A 348 -12.10 3.50 -23.53
N PHE A 349 -11.75 4.20 -24.63
CA PHE A 349 -10.48 3.99 -25.32
C PHE A 349 -9.28 4.21 -24.40
N ARG A 350 -9.23 5.35 -23.67
CA ARG A 350 -8.13 5.63 -22.72
C ARG A 350 -8.06 4.61 -21.58
N LEU A 351 -9.18 4.14 -21.07
CA LEU A 351 -9.20 3.12 -20.01
C LEU A 351 -8.70 1.76 -20.51
N ALA A 352 -9.08 1.37 -21.73
CA ALA A 352 -8.56 0.17 -22.38
C ALA A 352 -7.06 0.29 -22.67
N GLU A 353 -6.58 1.46 -23.13
CA GLU A 353 -5.15 1.73 -23.29
C GLU A 353 -4.42 1.62 -21.96
N ASN A 354 -4.92 2.26 -20.89
CA ASN A 354 -4.30 2.21 -19.56
C ASN A 354 -4.23 0.77 -19.00
N LEU A 355 -5.29 -0.03 -19.19
CA LEU A 355 -5.28 -1.44 -18.81
C LEU A 355 -4.21 -2.22 -19.59
N CYS A 356 -4.08 -1.95 -20.89
CA CYS A 356 -3.08 -2.59 -21.74
C CYS A 356 -1.65 -2.16 -21.35
N MET A 357 -1.42 -0.89 -21.04
CA MET A 357 -0.14 -0.39 -20.49
C MET A 357 0.26 -1.14 -19.22
N ASN A 358 -0.68 -1.26 -18.27
CA ASN A 358 -0.44 -1.94 -17.00
C ASN A 358 -0.21 -3.44 -17.18
N LEU A 359 -0.80 -4.07 -18.20
CA LEU A 359 -0.54 -5.45 -18.57
C LEU A 359 0.86 -5.61 -19.14
N ILE A 360 1.24 -4.77 -20.13
CA ILE A 360 2.55 -4.78 -20.79
C ILE A 360 3.67 -4.61 -19.75
N LEU A 361 3.60 -3.58 -18.90
CA LEU A 361 4.60 -3.30 -17.86
C LEU A 361 4.75 -4.43 -16.83
N SER A 362 3.76 -5.32 -16.74
CA SER A 362 3.78 -6.45 -15.81
C SER A 362 4.25 -7.77 -16.42
N LEU A 363 4.54 -7.79 -17.73
CA LEU A 363 5.05 -8.98 -18.40
C LEU A 363 6.45 -9.30 -17.88
N ARG A 364 6.59 -10.52 -17.34
CA ARG A 364 7.88 -11.04 -16.90
C ARG A 364 8.66 -11.66 -18.06
N ASP A 365 7.99 -12.27 -19.03
CA ASP A 365 8.61 -12.84 -20.24
C ASP A 365 7.79 -12.47 -21.48
N PHE A 366 8.36 -11.60 -22.32
CA PHE A 366 7.68 -11.08 -23.50
C PHE A 366 7.67 -12.10 -24.67
N PHE A 367 8.70 -12.95 -24.74
CA PHE A 367 8.96 -13.84 -25.88
C PHE A 367 7.94 -14.99 -26.07
N VAL A 368 7.16 -15.32 -25.04
CA VAL A 368 6.16 -16.41 -25.12
C VAL A 368 4.82 -15.93 -25.73
N VAL A 369 4.64 -14.63 -25.98
CA VAL A 369 3.38 -14.08 -26.54
C VAL A 369 3.26 -14.34 -28.05
N LYS A 370 4.37 -14.63 -28.76
CA LYS A 370 4.37 -14.79 -30.23
C LYS A 370 4.49 -16.24 -30.73
N LYS A 371 4.71 -17.23 -29.85
CA LYS A 371 4.77 -18.66 -30.25
C LYS A 371 3.46 -19.16 -30.91
N GLU A 372 2.36 -18.42 -30.75
CA GLU A 372 1.03 -18.73 -31.30
C GLU A 372 0.60 -17.83 -32.49
N GLY A 373 1.51 -17.02 -33.08
CA GLY A 373 1.22 -16.29 -34.32
C GLY A 373 0.18 -15.15 -34.24
N LYS A 374 -0.33 -14.84 -33.05
CA LYS A 374 -1.34 -13.79 -32.81
C LYS A 374 -0.87 -12.75 -31.80
N GLY A 375 0.33 -12.20 -32.03
CA GLY A 375 0.84 -11.05 -31.26
C GLY A 375 0.01 -9.79 -31.56
N PRO A 376 0.02 -8.80 -30.64
CA PRO A 376 -0.76 -7.57 -30.81
C PRO A 376 -0.18 -6.72 -31.94
N THR A 377 -0.76 -6.81 -33.14
CA THR A 377 -0.26 -6.14 -34.35
C THR A 377 -0.78 -4.71 -34.53
N GLU A 378 -1.64 -4.20 -33.65
CA GLU A 378 -2.30 -2.89 -33.83
C GLU A 378 -2.30 -2.02 -32.56
N PHE A 379 -1.17 -1.94 -31.88
CA PHE A 379 -1.03 -1.01 -30.76
C PHE A 379 -1.03 0.45 -31.20
N THR A 380 -1.45 1.33 -30.29
CA THR A 380 -1.21 2.77 -30.43
C THR A 380 0.27 3.08 -30.25
N GLU A 381 0.72 4.24 -30.73
CA GLU A 381 2.11 4.67 -30.59
C GLU A 381 2.58 4.64 -29.13
N THR A 382 1.72 5.03 -28.19
CA THR A 382 1.99 4.97 -26.74
C THR A 382 2.22 3.55 -26.26
N LEU A 383 1.37 2.60 -26.65
CA LEU A 383 1.50 1.18 -26.28
C LEU A 383 2.73 0.54 -26.92
N ASN A 384 3.06 0.90 -28.16
CA ASN A 384 4.29 0.50 -28.84
C ASN A 384 5.54 1.00 -28.11
N ARG A 385 5.56 2.27 -27.69
CA ARG A 385 6.66 2.85 -26.91
C ARG A 385 6.85 2.15 -25.56
N ILE A 386 5.75 1.89 -24.85
CA ILE A 386 5.78 1.18 -23.57
C ILE A 386 6.24 -0.27 -23.76
N THR A 387 5.84 -0.93 -24.85
CA THR A 387 6.33 -2.25 -25.23
C THR A 387 7.84 -2.26 -25.43
N ILE A 388 8.38 -1.34 -26.23
CA ILE A 388 9.83 -1.21 -26.46
C ILE A 388 10.57 -0.93 -25.14
N THR A 389 10.05 -0.03 -24.31
CA THR A 389 10.64 0.29 -23.00
C THR A 389 10.66 -0.94 -22.09
N THR A 390 9.58 -1.71 -22.08
CA THR A 390 9.47 -2.93 -21.27
C THR A 390 10.42 -4.02 -21.77
N LEU A 391 10.55 -4.19 -23.09
CA LEU A 391 11.56 -5.06 -23.69
C LEU A 391 12.97 -4.65 -23.31
N ALA A 392 13.29 -3.35 -23.33
CA ALA A 392 14.60 -2.84 -22.92
C ALA A 392 14.91 -3.19 -21.46
N ILE A 393 13.93 -3.04 -20.55
CA ILE A 393 14.06 -3.42 -19.14
C ILE A 393 14.26 -4.93 -19.00
N ILE A 394 13.47 -5.75 -19.68
CA ILE A 394 13.56 -7.22 -19.59
C ILE A 394 14.92 -7.70 -20.10
N ILE A 395 15.35 -7.26 -21.29
CA ILE A 395 16.64 -7.65 -21.87
C ILE A 395 17.79 -7.21 -20.97
N LYS A 396 17.74 -6.01 -20.41
CA LYS A 396 18.79 -5.50 -19.52
C LYS A 396 18.85 -6.23 -18.17
N THR A 397 17.71 -6.67 -17.65
CA THR A 397 17.62 -7.32 -16.33
C THR A 397 17.79 -8.83 -16.39
N ARG A 398 17.49 -9.47 -17.52
CA ARG A 398 17.46 -10.94 -17.64
C ARG A 398 18.31 -11.51 -18.78
N GLY A 399 18.81 -10.67 -19.67
CA GLY A 399 19.49 -11.12 -20.90
C GLY A 399 18.53 -11.78 -21.90
N ILE A 400 19.09 -12.24 -23.02
CA ILE A 400 18.41 -13.05 -24.02
C ILE A 400 19.04 -14.44 -23.96
N ALA A 401 18.33 -15.41 -23.37
CA ALA A 401 18.90 -16.73 -23.07
C ALA A 401 18.91 -17.70 -24.27
N GLU A 402 18.06 -17.51 -25.26
CA GLU A 402 17.87 -18.43 -26.40
C GLU A 402 18.05 -17.69 -27.74
N ALA A 403 18.72 -18.32 -28.71
CA ALA A 403 18.96 -17.73 -30.03
C ALA A 403 17.66 -17.38 -30.77
N ASP A 404 16.62 -18.21 -30.60
CA ASP A 404 15.30 -18.00 -31.21
C ASP A 404 14.63 -16.70 -30.74
N HIS A 405 14.88 -16.29 -29.49
CA HIS A 405 14.35 -15.03 -28.94
C HIS A 405 14.89 -13.80 -29.68
N LEU A 406 16.10 -13.89 -30.25
CA LEU A 406 16.71 -12.82 -31.02
C LEU A 406 16.00 -12.63 -32.37
N HIS A 407 15.64 -13.73 -33.03
CA HIS A 407 14.86 -13.72 -34.27
C HIS A 407 13.43 -13.17 -34.02
N TYR A 408 12.77 -13.60 -32.94
CA TYR A 408 11.45 -13.07 -32.58
C TYR A 408 11.47 -11.58 -32.22
N LEU A 409 12.53 -11.12 -31.57
CA LEU A 409 12.73 -9.70 -31.23
C LEU A 409 12.78 -8.86 -32.50
N GLN A 410 13.57 -9.28 -33.49
CA GLN A 410 13.71 -8.55 -34.74
C GLN A 410 12.37 -8.43 -35.49
N THR A 411 11.66 -9.54 -35.71
CA THR A 411 10.36 -9.51 -36.39
C THR A 411 9.31 -8.68 -35.61
N MET A 412 9.39 -8.65 -34.28
CA MET A 412 8.49 -7.84 -33.46
C MET A 412 8.79 -6.35 -33.58
N LEU A 413 10.07 -5.96 -33.56
CA LEU A 413 10.48 -4.58 -33.76
C LEU A 413 10.08 -4.08 -35.14
N GLU A 414 10.29 -4.88 -36.19
CA GLU A 414 9.87 -4.52 -37.56
C GLU A 414 8.35 -4.25 -37.64
N GLN A 415 7.53 -5.07 -36.99
CA GLN A 415 6.07 -4.88 -36.94
C GLN A 415 5.66 -3.62 -36.16
N ILE A 416 6.29 -3.37 -35.00
CA ILE A 416 6.06 -2.16 -34.20
C ILE A 416 6.46 -0.91 -34.99
N LEU A 417 7.59 -0.97 -35.69
CA LEU A 417 8.13 0.13 -36.49
C LEU A 417 7.34 0.34 -37.80
N ALA A 418 6.71 -0.70 -38.35
CA ALA A 418 5.82 -0.58 -39.49
C ALA A 418 4.51 0.15 -39.13
N THR A 419 4.03 -0.03 -37.89
CA THR A 419 2.73 0.50 -37.43
C THR A 419 2.83 1.84 -36.71
N SER A 420 4.04 2.28 -36.33
CA SER A 420 4.23 3.55 -35.60
C SER A 420 5.50 4.27 -36.01
N GLN A 421 5.35 5.56 -36.36
CA GLN A 421 6.47 6.45 -36.71
C GLN A 421 6.85 7.31 -35.51
N HIS A 422 7.67 6.77 -34.61
CA HIS A 422 8.11 7.48 -33.41
C HIS A 422 9.63 7.49 -33.27
N SER A 423 10.18 8.61 -32.82
CA SER A 423 11.61 8.80 -32.54
C SER A 423 11.89 8.62 -31.05
N TRP A 424 13.14 8.38 -30.70
CA TRP A 424 13.59 8.26 -29.30
C TRP A 424 14.70 9.27 -29.02
N SER A 425 14.66 9.90 -27.86
CA SER A 425 15.72 10.84 -27.47
C SER A 425 17.04 10.10 -27.25
N GLU A 426 18.15 10.74 -27.58
CA GLU A 426 19.49 10.17 -27.35
C GLU A 426 19.71 9.82 -25.86
N LYS A 427 19.21 10.69 -24.95
CA LYS A 427 19.25 10.44 -23.50
C LYS A 427 18.54 9.14 -23.12
N THR A 428 17.42 8.80 -23.75
CA THR A 428 16.68 7.55 -23.50
C THR A 428 17.39 6.35 -24.12
N LEU A 429 17.85 6.49 -25.37
CA LEU A 429 18.52 5.41 -26.12
C LEU A 429 19.82 4.94 -25.46
N ARG A 430 20.53 5.83 -24.74
CA ARG A 430 21.73 5.47 -23.95
C ARG A 430 21.46 4.39 -22.90
N TYR A 431 20.24 4.28 -22.40
CA TYR A 431 19.88 3.28 -21.39
C TYR A 431 19.42 1.94 -21.98
N PHE A 432 19.16 1.88 -23.30
CA PHE A 432 18.67 0.69 -23.98
C PHE A 432 19.82 -0.28 -24.31
N PRO A 433 19.55 -1.60 -24.31
CA PRO A 433 20.47 -2.61 -24.84
C PRO A 433 20.88 -2.30 -26.28
N ALA A 434 22.11 -2.64 -26.67
CA ALA A 434 22.67 -2.34 -28.01
C ALA A 434 21.74 -2.78 -29.14
N ILE A 435 21.21 -4.01 -29.08
CA ILE A 435 20.30 -4.54 -30.11
C ILE A 435 19.04 -3.69 -30.34
N LEU A 436 18.51 -3.06 -29.28
CA LEU A 436 17.37 -2.14 -29.39
C LEU A 436 17.82 -0.75 -29.81
N ARG A 437 18.95 -0.28 -29.30
CA ARG A 437 19.50 1.03 -29.64
C ARG A 437 19.82 1.12 -31.14
N ASP A 438 20.44 0.09 -31.70
CA ASP A 438 20.87 0.06 -33.08
C ASP A 438 19.66 -0.02 -34.04
N ALA A 439 18.59 -0.70 -33.63
CA ALA A 439 17.33 -0.75 -34.37
C ALA A 439 16.52 0.58 -34.33
N LEU A 440 16.75 1.42 -33.32
CA LEU A 440 15.97 2.65 -33.07
C LEU A 440 16.73 3.94 -33.40
N ILE A 441 18.06 3.89 -33.53
CA ILE A 441 18.90 5.03 -33.90
C ILE A 441 18.57 5.53 -35.32
N GLY A 442 18.60 6.85 -35.51
CA GLY A 442 18.42 7.48 -36.83
C GLY A 442 16.97 7.59 -37.33
N ARG A 443 15.98 7.11 -36.57
CA ARG A 443 14.55 7.25 -36.90
C ARG A 443 14.06 8.67 -36.62
N ILE A 444 13.55 9.35 -37.65
CA ILE A 444 12.96 10.69 -37.56
C ILE A 444 11.44 10.56 -37.50
N ASP A 445 10.80 11.22 -36.54
CA ASP A 445 9.33 11.32 -36.46
C ASP A 445 8.82 12.58 -37.18
N LYS A 446 7.58 12.52 -37.71
CA LYS A 446 6.93 13.67 -38.36
C LYS A 446 6.85 14.91 -37.46
N ARG A 447 6.76 14.71 -36.14
CA ARG A 447 6.75 15.80 -35.15
C ARG A 447 8.13 16.43 -35.00
N GLY A 448 9.21 15.65 -34.99
CA GLY A 448 10.58 16.15 -35.03
C GLY A 448 10.91 16.93 -36.31
N LEU A 449 10.37 16.51 -37.47
CA LEU A 449 10.44 17.30 -38.71
C LEU A 449 9.67 18.61 -38.60
N ALA A 450 8.46 18.59 -38.03
CA ALA A 450 7.67 19.80 -37.81
C ALA A 450 8.33 20.76 -36.81
N ILE A 451 8.98 20.26 -35.76
CA ILE A 451 9.73 21.08 -34.78
C ILE A 451 10.97 21.67 -35.43
N LYS A 452 11.72 20.91 -36.25
CA LYS A 452 12.85 21.45 -37.01
C LYS A 452 12.42 22.51 -38.03
N ALA A 453 11.31 22.28 -38.73
CA ALA A 453 10.73 23.26 -39.64
C ALA A 453 10.29 24.53 -38.89
N TRP A 454 9.68 24.38 -37.71
CA TRP A 454 9.27 25.52 -36.87
C TRP A 454 10.48 26.29 -36.31
N GLN A 455 11.55 25.59 -35.91
CA GLN A 455 12.80 26.20 -35.47
C GLN A 455 13.52 26.94 -36.61
N GLN A 456 13.48 26.41 -37.84
CA GLN A 456 14.00 27.08 -39.03
C GLN A 456 13.21 28.34 -39.36
N VAL A 457 11.87 28.29 -39.29
CA VAL A 457 11.01 29.47 -39.48
C VAL A 457 11.28 30.52 -38.39
N HIS A 458 11.42 30.10 -37.13
CA HIS A 458 11.72 30.98 -36.00
C HIS A 458 13.11 31.62 -36.11
N HIS A 459 14.10 30.91 -36.66
CA HIS A 459 15.42 31.48 -36.90
C HIS A 459 15.41 32.50 -38.05
N MET A 460 14.63 32.26 -39.11
CA MET A 460 14.49 33.18 -40.25
C MET A 460 13.76 34.48 -39.86
N THR A 461 12.75 34.41 -39.00
CA THR A 461 12.04 35.62 -38.53
C THR A 461 12.88 36.48 -37.59
N TYR A 462 13.78 35.89 -36.80
CA TYR A 462 14.70 36.64 -35.93
C TYR A 462 15.96 37.16 -36.64
N SER A 463 16.29 36.69 -37.85
CA SER A 463 17.38 37.23 -38.67
C SER A 463 16.93 38.39 -39.59
N LEU A 464 15.66 38.77 -39.55
CA LEU A 464 15.06 39.89 -40.31
C LEU A 464 14.71 41.10 -39.43
N HIS A 465 15.15 41.09 -38.17
CA HIS A 465 15.29 42.24 -37.27
C HIS A 465 16.76 42.34 -36.87
#